data_AF-A0A925SWN4-F1
#
_entry.id   AF-A0A925SWN4-F1
#
_cell.length_a   1.000
_cell.length_b   1.000
_cell.length_c   1.000
_cell.angle_alpha   90.00
_cell.angle_beta   90.00
_cell.angle_gamma   90.00
#
_symmetry.space_group_name_H-M   'P 1'
#
loop_
_entity.id
_entity.type
_entity.pdbx_description
1 polymer ?
#
loop_
_entity_poly.entity_id
_entity_poly.type
_entity_poly.pdbx_seq_one_letter_code
_entity_poly.pdbx_strand_id
1 'polypeptide(L)'
;MQNPFKFVVGSAAVVAVGLGAGVFATSVSLAQPLTVKTISLQQAITVVKAAIAECSKDGSVISITVVDRDGEVRFSVRANGANPHNF
;
A
#
# COMPACT_ATOMS: atom_id res chain seq x y z
N MET A 1 -20.50 6.78 -50.68
CA MET A 1 -19.59 5.82 -51.34
C MET A 1 -18.18 6.33 -51.07
N GLN A 2 -17.60 6.06 -49.90
CA GLN A 2 -16.77 4.89 -49.57
C GLN A 2 -15.55 4.73 -50.48
N ASN A 3 -14.39 5.05 -49.90
CA ASN A 3 -13.03 4.87 -50.42
C ASN A 3 -12.76 3.42 -50.83
N PRO A 4 -11.69 3.18 -51.60
CA PRO A 4 -11.10 1.84 -51.61
C PRO A 4 -9.58 1.81 -51.36
N PHE A 5 -9.18 0.89 -50.46
CA PHE A 5 -7.98 0.02 -50.49
C PHE A 5 -6.59 0.68 -50.42
N LYS A 6 -5.77 0.62 -49.35
CA LYS A 6 -5.43 -0.42 -48.35
C LYS A 6 -4.86 -1.74 -48.91
N PHE A 7 -3.61 -2.02 -48.51
CA PHE A 7 -2.88 -3.29 -48.41
C PHE A 7 -2.34 -3.96 -49.69
N VAL A 8 -1.01 -3.83 -49.89
CA VAL A 8 -0.16 -4.98 -50.26
C VAL A 8 1.09 -4.95 -49.39
N VAL A 9 1.13 -5.90 -48.45
CA VAL A 9 2.27 -6.29 -47.62
C VAL A 9 3.34 -6.89 -48.55
N GLY A 10 4.53 -6.28 -48.56
CA GLY A 10 5.70 -6.81 -49.24
C GLY A 10 6.43 -7.81 -48.36
N SER A 11 6.36 -9.08 -48.76
CA SER A 11 7.24 -10.16 -48.30
C SER A 11 8.68 -9.92 -48.71
N ALA A 12 9.64 -10.19 -47.83
CA ALA A 12 10.67 -11.24 -48.01
C ALA A 12 11.83 -11.03 -47.03
N ALA A 13 12.17 -12.11 -46.34
CA ALA A 13 13.24 -12.24 -45.39
C ALA A 13 14.63 -12.04 -46.04
N VAL A 14 15.55 -11.40 -45.30
CA VAL A 14 16.99 -11.67 -45.46
C VAL A 14 17.57 -11.89 -44.06
N VAL A 15 17.99 -13.12 -43.82
CA VAL A 15 18.68 -13.60 -42.63
C VAL A 15 20.12 -13.10 -42.65
N ALA A 16 20.56 -12.44 -41.59
CA ALA A 16 21.98 -12.24 -41.31
C ALA A 16 22.27 -12.71 -39.88
N VAL A 17 22.82 -13.93 -39.78
CA VAL A 17 23.46 -14.46 -38.57
C VAL A 17 24.77 -13.69 -38.39
N GLY A 18 24.75 -12.69 -37.52
CA GLY A 18 25.94 -12.04 -36.98
C GLY A 18 26.12 -12.48 -35.52
N LEU A 19 27.14 -13.29 -35.27
CA LEU A 19 27.64 -13.56 -33.91
C LEU A 19 28.22 -12.26 -33.32
N GLY A 20 27.81 -11.92 -32.10
CA GLY A 20 28.59 -11.04 -31.22
C GLY A 20 28.05 -9.62 -31.05
N ALA A 21 27.02 -9.49 -30.20
CA ALA A 21 26.81 -8.44 -29.21
C ALA A 21 25.33 -8.47 -28.86
N GLY A 22 24.96 -9.34 -27.93
CA GLY A 22 23.65 -9.25 -27.29
C GLY A 22 23.52 -7.85 -26.70
N VAL A 23 22.69 -7.01 -27.33
CA VAL A 23 22.27 -5.75 -26.73
C VAL A 23 21.48 -6.17 -25.50
N PHE A 24 22.14 -6.20 -24.35
CA PHE A 24 21.46 -6.20 -23.07
C PHE A 24 20.67 -4.90 -23.05
N ALA A 25 19.44 -4.93 -23.57
CA ALA A 25 18.45 -3.92 -23.29
C ALA A 25 18.28 -3.96 -21.77
N THR A 26 18.98 -3.07 -21.07
CA THR A 26 18.71 -2.79 -19.68
C THR A 26 17.29 -2.28 -19.65
N SER A 27 16.32 -3.16 -19.35
CA SER A 27 14.98 -2.73 -19.02
C SER A 27 15.12 -1.79 -17.84
N VAL A 28 14.99 -0.48 -18.10
CA VAL A 28 14.79 0.50 -17.04
C VAL A 28 13.49 0.08 -16.38
N SER A 29 13.62 -0.64 -15.27
CA SER A 29 12.49 -0.94 -14.40
C SER A 29 11.98 0.40 -13.89
N LEU A 30 10.90 0.89 -14.50
CA LEU A 30 10.12 1.99 -13.96
C LEU A 30 9.37 1.45 -12.74
N ALA A 31 10.11 1.22 -11.66
CA ALA A 31 9.53 0.85 -10.37
C ALA A 31 8.57 1.96 -9.96
N GLN A 32 7.29 1.64 -9.89
CA GLN A 32 6.27 2.62 -9.51
C GLN A 32 6.39 2.89 -8.00
N PRO A 33 6.36 4.15 -7.56
CA PRO A 33 6.40 4.46 -6.15
C PRO A 33 5.16 3.87 -5.45
N LEU A 34 5.40 2.99 -4.47
CA LEU A 34 4.35 2.41 -3.66
C LEU A 34 3.90 3.42 -2.61
N THR A 35 2.64 3.84 -2.66
CA THR A 35 2.03 4.63 -1.59
C THR A 35 1.33 3.71 -0.62
N VAL A 36 1.67 3.80 0.67
CA VAL A 36 1.03 3.05 1.76
C VAL A 36 0.29 4.03 2.66
N LYS A 37 -0.98 3.74 2.94
CA LYS A 37 -1.76 4.49 3.91
C LYS A 37 -1.44 3.97 5.31
N THR A 38 -0.95 4.88 6.15
CA THR A 38 -0.60 4.66 7.55
C THR A 38 -1.53 5.47 8.45
N ILE A 39 -1.68 5.04 9.69
CA ILE A 39 -2.44 5.79 10.69
C ILE A 39 -1.55 6.91 11.26
N SER A 40 -1.98 8.16 11.10
CA SER A 40 -1.32 9.29 11.76
C SER A 40 -1.60 9.29 13.27
N LEU A 41 -0.72 9.91 14.04
CA LEU A 41 -0.91 10.02 15.49
C LEU A 41 -2.24 10.71 15.85
N GLN A 42 -2.62 11.77 15.13
CA GLN A 42 -3.88 12.47 15.35
C GLN A 42 -5.10 11.57 15.06
N GLN A 43 -5.02 10.71 14.04
CA GLN A 43 -6.07 9.73 13.77
C GLN A 43 -6.17 8.68 14.89
N ALA A 44 -5.03 8.17 15.37
CA ALA A 44 -5.00 7.23 16.48
C ALA A 44 -5.63 7.83 17.75
N ILE A 45 -5.29 9.06 18.11
CA ILE A 45 -5.87 9.77 19.25
C ILE A 45 -7.39 9.94 19.08
N THR A 46 -7.84 10.26 17.87
CA THR A 46 -9.28 10.43 17.59
C THR A 46 -10.06 9.14 17.84
N VAL A 47 -9.54 8.02 17.34
CA VAL A 47 -10.14 6.69 17.55
C VAL A 47 -10.17 6.33 19.03
N VAL A 48 -9.06 6.54 19.74
CA VAL A 48 -8.95 6.26 21.17
C VAL A 48 -9.96 7.08 21.98
N LYS A 49 -10.11 8.38 21.68
CA LYS A 49 -11.09 9.23 22.37
C LYS A 49 -12.51 8.74 22.16
N ALA A 50 -12.85 8.32 20.94
CA ALA A 50 -14.17 7.77 20.64
C ALA A 50 -14.41 6.44 21.39
N ALA A 51 -13.42 5.54 21.41
CA ALA A 51 -13.51 4.27 22.13
C ALA A 51 -13.68 4.46 23.64
N ILE A 52 -12.91 5.37 24.25
CA ILE A 52 -13.07 5.72 25.67
C ILE A 52 -14.47 6.26 25.93
N ALA A 53 -14.96 7.18 25.10
CA ALA A 53 -16.28 7.78 25.27
C ALA A 53 -17.41 6.75 25.16
N GLU A 54 -17.27 5.73 24.31
CA GLU A 54 -18.26 4.66 24.19
C GLU A 54 -18.20 3.71 25.38
N CYS A 55 -17.03 3.14 25.67
CA CYS A 55 -16.88 2.14 26.73
C CYS A 55 -17.11 2.71 28.14
N SER A 56 -16.94 4.02 28.33
CA SER A 56 -17.25 4.68 29.59
C SER A 56 -18.76 4.71 29.89
N LYS A 57 -19.63 4.60 28.88
CA LYS A 57 -21.09 4.52 29.09
C LYS A 57 -21.49 3.24 29.82
N ASP A 58 -20.75 2.17 29.56
CA ASP A 58 -20.94 0.86 30.17
C ASP A 58 -20.14 0.69 31.48
N GLY A 59 -19.48 1.76 31.96
CA GLY A 59 -18.64 1.73 33.15
C GLY A 59 -17.36 0.90 32.99
N SER A 60 -16.97 0.57 31.76
CA SER A 60 -15.82 -0.29 31.50
C SER A 60 -14.50 0.45 31.61
N VAL A 61 -13.52 -0.16 32.28
CA VAL A 61 -12.16 0.38 32.41
C VAL A 61 -11.21 -0.40 31.50
N ILE A 62 -10.73 0.26 30.45
CA ILE A 62 -10.04 -0.39 29.33
C ILE A 62 -8.63 0.17 29.09
N SER A 63 -7.80 -0.63 28.43
CA SER A 63 -6.56 -0.19 27.80
C SER A 63 -6.73 -0.31 26.29
N ILE A 64 -6.16 0.63 25.54
CA ILE A 64 -6.32 0.71 24.08
C ILE A 64 -4.95 0.86 23.47
N THR A 65 -4.62 -0.03 22.54
CA THR A 65 -3.40 0.04 21.73
C THR A 65 -3.79 0.11 20.25
N VAL A 66 -3.30 1.14 19.56
CA VAL A 66 -3.49 1.35 18.12
C VAL A 66 -2.23 0.92 17.41
N VAL A 67 -2.37 -0.10 16.56
CA VAL A 67 -1.29 -0.67 15.76
C VAL A 67 -1.55 -0.32 14.30
N ASP A 68 -0.50 0.12 13.60
CA ASP A 68 -0.58 0.42 12.17
C ASP A 68 -0.32 -0.85 11.34
N ARG A 69 -0.53 -0.74 10.03
CA ARG A 69 -0.45 -1.87 9.09
C ARG A 69 0.91 -2.57 9.11
N ASP A 70 1.97 -1.85 9.38
CA ASP A 70 3.34 -2.36 9.51
C ASP A 70 3.59 -3.12 10.82
N GLY A 71 2.60 -3.19 11.71
CA GLY A 71 2.71 -3.84 13.02
C GLY A 71 3.27 -2.92 14.09
N GLU A 72 3.56 -1.66 13.77
CA GLU A 72 4.08 -0.70 14.72
C GLU A 72 2.99 -0.08 15.60
N VAL A 73 3.30 0.07 16.89
CA VAL A 73 2.40 0.75 17.82
C VAL A 73 2.48 2.25 17.57
N ARG A 74 1.35 2.85 17.21
CA ARG A 74 1.25 4.30 16.97
C ARG A 74 0.84 5.06 18.22
N PHE A 75 0.04 4.43 19.06
CA PHE A 75 -0.46 5.00 20.30
C PHE A 75 -0.93 3.90 21.24
N SER A 76 -0.62 4.00 22.52
CA SER A 76 -1.20 3.14 23.55
C SER A 76 -1.56 3.95 24.77
N VAL A 77 -2.70 3.65 25.38
CA VAL A 77 -3.16 4.26 26.63
C VAL A 77 -3.79 3.23 27.53
N ARG A 78 -3.52 3.38 28.82
CA ARG A 78 -4.16 2.62 29.90
C ARG A 78 -5.07 3.56 30.66
N ALA A 79 -6.36 3.24 30.78
CA ALA A 79 -7.25 4.00 31.66
C ALA A 79 -6.88 3.76 33.14
N ASN A 80 -7.17 4.74 33.99
CA ASN A 80 -6.96 4.62 35.42
C ASN A 80 -7.83 3.47 35.99
N GLY A 81 -7.20 2.53 36.69
CA GLY A 81 -7.86 1.34 37.24
C GLY A 81 -7.94 0.15 36.28
N ALA A 82 -7.43 0.26 35.04
CA ALA A 82 -7.40 -0.88 34.13
C ALA A 82 -6.37 -1.91 34.63
N ASN A 83 -6.73 -3.21 34.60
CA ASN A 83 -5.92 -4.28 35.18
C ASN A 83 -4.54 -4.41 34.50
N PRO A 84 -3.42 -4.55 35.23
CA PRO A 84 -2.06 -4.71 34.70
C PRO A 84 -1.87 -5.65 33.49
N HIS A 85 -2.68 -6.70 33.33
CA HIS A 85 -2.54 -7.65 32.20
C HIS A 85 -3.09 -7.16 30.86
N ASN A 86 -3.82 -6.05 30.82
CA ASN A 86 -4.53 -5.60 29.62
C ASN A 86 -3.75 -4.61 28.74
N PHE A 87 -2.43 -4.47 28.94
CA PHE A 87 -1.59 -3.54 28.20
C PHE A 87 -0.80 -4.23 27.09
#